data_AF-A0A3B1DCF3-F1
#
_entry.id   AF-A0A3B1DCF3-F1
#
_cell.length_a   1.000
_cell.length_b   1.000
_cell.length_c   1.000
_cell.angle_alpha   90.00
_cell.angle_beta   90.00
_cell.angle_gamma   90.00
#
_symmetry.space_group_name_H-M   'P 1'
#
loop_
_entity.id
_entity.type
_entity.pdbx_description
1 polymer ?
#
loop_
_entity_poly.entity_id
_entity_poly.type
_entity_poly.pdbx_seq_one_letter_code
_entity_poly.pdbx_strand_id
1 'polypeptide(L)'
;QLVRHRLASYSQQSQRYVSEEAGFDFIIPPSVKDDRELTGYFEDFMAEAQKAYNHLVKKLNEKGIKGEAANQDARFVLPNACETKIMVTMNARELLHFFLQRCCLRAQWEIRDMAEEMLKLVKKAAPIIFSKAGPGCVSGPCPEGDYTCGRIKEVRARYKKM
;
A
#
# COMPACT_ATOMS: atom_id res chain seq x y z
N GLN A 1 4.47 -2.12 -4.79
CA GLN A 1 5.64 -2.04 -3.87
C GLN A 1 5.74 -3.26 -2.96
N LEU A 2 4.65 -3.64 -2.29
CA LEU A 2 4.59 -4.79 -1.37
C LEU A 2 4.93 -6.13 -2.05
N VAL A 3 4.23 -6.48 -3.13
CA VAL A 3 4.38 -7.77 -3.85
C VAL A 3 5.73 -8.00 -4.54
N ARG A 4 6.66 -7.03 -4.45
CA ARG A 4 8.05 -7.19 -4.93
C ARG A 4 8.93 -7.94 -3.93
N HIS A 5 8.46 -8.13 -2.70
CA HIS A 5 9.06 -9.02 -1.71
C HIS A 5 8.68 -10.46 -2.02
N ARG A 6 9.57 -11.17 -2.71
CA ARG A 6 9.26 -12.45 -3.37
C ARG A 6 9.15 -13.62 -2.41
N LEU A 7 9.78 -13.56 -1.24
CA LEU A 7 9.80 -14.66 -0.27
C LEU A 7 8.60 -14.56 0.70
N ALA A 8 7.42 -14.35 0.13
CA ALA A 8 6.17 -14.16 0.82
C ALA A 8 5.02 -14.76 0.02
N SER A 9 3.91 -15.09 0.70
CA SER A 9 2.67 -15.54 0.05
C SER A 9 1.64 -14.43 0.08
N TYR A 10 0.90 -14.26 -1.01
CA TYR A 10 -0.07 -13.19 -1.19
C TYR A 10 -1.41 -13.75 -1.62
N SER A 11 -2.48 -13.19 -1.07
CA SER A 11 -3.84 -13.37 -1.59
C SER A 11 -4.51 -12.02 -1.65
N GLN A 12 -4.73 -11.51 -2.86
CA GLN A 12 -5.22 -10.15 -3.09
C GLN A 12 -6.62 -10.19 -3.71
N GLN A 13 -7.48 -9.25 -3.31
CA GLN A 13 -8.76 -9.02 -3.96
C GLN A 13 -8.57 -8.79 -5.46
N SER A 14 -9.22 -9.62 -6.26
CA SER A 14 -9.15 -9.52 -7.72
C SER A 14 -10.26 -8.62 -8.24
N GLN A 15 -9.90 -7.50 -8.83
CA GLN A 15 -10.82 -6.63 -9.59
C GLN A 15 -11.34 -7.26 -10.89
N ARG A 16 -10.89 -8.47 -11.25
CA ARG A 16 -11.52 -9.26 -12.32
C ARG A 16 -12.77 -9.97 -11.79
N TYR A 17 -12.69 -10.50 -10.58
CA TYR A 17 -13.75 -11.30 -9.97
C TYR A 17 -14.74 -10.46 -9.16
N VAL A 18 -14.23 -9.48 -8.41
CA VAL A 18 -15.05 -8.56 -7.62
C VAL A 18 -15.34 -7.34 -8.47
N SER A 19 -16.64 -7.11 -8.73
CA SER A 19 -17.12 -5.91 -9.41
C SER A 19 -17.06 -4.72 -8.46
N GLU A 20 -16.61 -3.58 -8.98
CA GLU A 20 -16.59 -2.30 -8.25
C GLU A 20 -17.83 -1.44 -8.61
N GLU A 21 -18.88 -2.02 -9.22
CA GLU A 21 -20.10 -1.30 -9.62
C GLU A 21 -20.83 -0.66 -8.44
N ALA A 22 -20.69 -1.25 -7.24
CA ALA A 22 -21.27 -0.73 -6.00
C ALA A 22 -20.54 0.49 -5.43
N GLY A 23 -19.42 0.89 -6.03
CA GLY A 23 -18.51 1.89 -5.49
C GLY A 23 -17.16 1.26 -5.13
N PHE A 24 -16.05 1.84 -5.60
CA PHE A 24 -14.72 1.53 -5.09
C PHE A 24 -14.30 2.54 -4.03
N ASP A 25 -13.62 2.05 -2.98
CA ASP A 25 -12.94 2.89 -1.99
C ASP A 25 -11.57 3.35 -2.53
N PHE A 26 -11.04 4.44 -2.00
CA PHE A 26 -9.75 5.00 -2.44
C PHE A 26 -8.96 5.70 -1.33
N ILE A 27 -7.64 5.81 -1.55
CA ILE A 27 -6.70 6.42 -0.61
C ILE A 27 -6.29 7.81 -1.13
N ILE A 28 -6.56 8.84 -0.33
CA ILE A 28 -6.10 10.21 -0.59
C ILE A 28 -4.72 10.43 0.05
N PRO A 29 -3.69 10.86 -0.71
CA PRO A 29 -2.39 11.18 -0.15
C PRO A 29 -2.45 12.31 0.91
N PRO A 30 -1.66 12.27 2.00
CA PRO A 30 -1.64 13.31 3.02
C PRO A 30 -1.42 14.72 2.45
N SER A 31 -0.51 14.84 1.48
CA SER A 31 -0.22 16.13 0.82
C SER A 31 -1.40 16.70 0.02
N VAL A 32 -2.39 15.88 -0.34
CA VAL A 32 -3.64 16.30 -0.97
C VAL A 32 -4.70 16.56 0.10
N LYS A 33 -4.77 15.68 1.11
CA LYS A 33 -5.76 15.71 2.20
C LYS A 33 -5.70 16.97 3.06
N ASP A 34 -4.52 17.58 3.18
CA ASP A 34 -4.31 18.80 3.97
C ASP A 34 -4.86 20.07 3.28
N ASP A 35 -5.26 19.98 2.01
CA ASP A 35 -5.84 21.06 1.22
C ASP A 35 -7.25 20.69 0.79
N ARG A 36 -8.24 21.53 1.17
CA ARG A 36 -9.66 21.29 0.86
C ARG A 36 -9.95 21.36 -0.64
N GLU A 37 -9.28 22.24 -1.37
CA GLU A 37 -9.48 22.39 -2.81
C GLU A 37 -8.93 21.15 -3.53
N LEU A 38 -7.72 20.72 -3.18
CA LEU A 38 -7.10 19.54 -3.78
C LEU A 38 -7.88 18.26 -3.44
N THR A 39 -8.37 18.15 -2.19
CA THR A 39 -9.21 17.03 -1.76
C THR A 39 -10.50 16.98 -2.57
N GLY A 40 -11.21 18.10 -2.71
CA GLY A 40 -12.44 18.16 -3.50
C GLY A 40 -12.22 17.76 -4.96
N TYR A 41 -11.18 18.31 -5.60
CA TYR A 41 -10.84 17.95 -6.98
C TYR A 41 -10.50 16.45 -7.13
N PHE A 42 -9.79 15.88 -6.15
CA PHE A 42 -9.46 14.46 -6.15
C PHE A 42 -10.72 13.59 -6.02
N GLU A 43 -11.61 13.91 -5.09
CA GLU A 43 -12.87 13.20 -4.87
C GLU A 43 -13.79 13.28 -6.09
N ASP A 44 -13.89 14.46 -6.73
CA ASP A 44 -14.64 14.64 -7.97
C ASP A 44 -14.09 13.74 -9.08
N PHE A 45 -12.77 13.66 -9.24
CA PHE A 45 -12.15 12.75 -10.21
C PHE A 45 -12.43 11.28 -9.90
N MET A 46 -12.41 10.86 -8.63
CA MET A 46 -12.77 9.49 -8.24
C MET A 46 -14.23 9.17 -8.60
N ALA A 47 -15.14 10.11 -8.40
CA ALA A 47 -16.55 9.97 -8.79
C ALA A 47 -16.70 9.84 -10.32
N GLU A 48 -15.94 10.61 -11.10
CA GLU A 48 -15.92 10.47 -12.57
C GLU A 48 -15.34 9.13 -13.02
N ALA A 49 -14.28 8.64 -12.38
CA ALA A 49 -13.75 7.31 -12.65
C ALA A 49 -14.76 6.20 -12.34
N GLN A 50 -15.54 6.32 -11.27
CA GLN A 50 -16.63 5.40 -10.95
C GLN A 50 -17.73 5.41 -12.03
N LYS A 51 -18.14 6.60 -12.49
CA LYS A 51 -19.12 6.72 -13.58
C LYS A 51 -18.60 6.07 -14.86
N ALA A 52 -17.32 6.29 -15.20
CA ALA A 52 -16.68 5.69 -16.35
C ALA A 52 -16.65 4.16 -16.26
N TYR A 53 -16.27 3.61 -15.09
CA TYR A 53 -16.26 2.17 -14.84
C TYR A 53 -17.67 1.57 -15.03
N ASN A 54 -18.68 2.13 -14.37
CA ASN A 54 -20.07 1.67 -14.47
C ASN A 54 -20.59 1.74 -15.92
N HIS A 55 -20.24 2.80 -16.64
CA HIS A 55 -20.60 2.95 -18.04
C HIS A 55 -19.96 1.86 -18.90
N LEU A 56 -18.67 1.56 -18.72
CA LEU A 56 -17.97 0.51 -19.46
C LEU A 56 -18.57 -0.86 -19.17
N VAL A 57 -18.80 -1.22 -17.91
CA VAL A 57 -19.43 -2.49 -17.54
C VAL A 57 -20.80 -2.64 -18.20
N LYS A 58 -21.65 -1.60 -18.14
CA LYS A 58 -22.95 -1.60 -18.80
C LYS A 58 -22.83 -1.82 -20.32
N LYS A 59 -21.93 -1.09 -21.00
CA LYS A 59 -21.75 -1.20 -22.46
C LYS A 59 -21.14 -2.52 -22.89
N LEU A 60 -20.26 -3.11 -22.09
CA LEU A 60 -19.72 -4.45 -22.34
C LEU A 60 -20.81 -5.52 -22.17
N ASN A 61 -21.64 -5.39 -21.13
CA ASN A 61 -22.78 -6.29 -20.91
C ASN A 61 -23.79 -6.25 -22.08
N GLU A 62 -24.10 -5.07 -22.61
CA GLU A 62 -24.94 -4.87 -23.81
C GLU A 62 -24.35 -5.55 -25.06
N LYS A 63 -23.01 -5.62 -25.16
CA LYS A 63 -22.28 -6.34 -26.23
C LYS A 63 -22.15 -7.85 -25.99
N GLY A 64 -22.71 -8.37 -24.90
CA GLY A 64 -22.63 -9.79 -24.53
C GLY A 64 -21.36 -10.19 -23.77
N ILE A 65 -20.44 -9.25 -23.50
CA ILE A 65 -19.26 -9.47 -22.64
C ILE A 65 -19.71 -9.27 -21.20
N LYS A 66 -19.73 -10.34 -20.39
CA LYS A 66 -20.34 -10.33 -19.04
C LYS A 66 -19.39 -10.83 -17.97
N GLY A 67 -19.70 -10.47 -16.72
CA GLY A 67 -19.02 -10.98 -15.53
C GLY A 67 -17.53 -10.63 -15.54
N GLU A 68 -16.68 -11.63 -15.30
CA GLU A 68 -15.23 -11.45 -15.16
C GLU A 68 -14.60 -10.74 -16.36
N ALA A 69 -15.02 -11.05 -17.59
CA ALA A 69 -14.48 -10.45 -18.79
C ALA A 69 -14.80 -8.94 -18.87
N ALA A 70 -16.02 -8.54 -18.48
CA ALA A 70 -16.41 -7.14 -18.45
C ALA A 70 -15.63 -6.38 -17.38
N ASN A 71 -15.53 -6.95 -16.17
CA ASN A 71 -14.80 -6.34 -15.05
C ASN A 71 -13.31 -6.17 -15.36
N GLN A 72 -12.71 -7.17 -16.01
CA GLN A 72 -11.29 -7.16 -16.39
C GLN A 72 -10.95 -6.01 -17.33
N ASP A 73 -11.84 -5.66 -18.26
CA ASP A 73 -11.63 -4.60 -19.23
C ASP A 73 -12.04 -3.24 -18.65
N ALA A 74 -13.15 -3.19 -17.90
CA ALA A 74 -13.63 -1.96 -17.29
C ALA A 74 -12.67 -1.41 -16.23
N ARG A 75 -11.99 -2.26 -15.44
CA ARG A 75 -11.06 -1.81 -14.38
C ARG A 75 -9.88 -0.97 -14.88
N PHE A 76 -9.61 -0.92 -16.19
CA PHE A 76 -8.52 -0.13 -16.75
C PHE A 76 -8.70 1.39 -16.52
N VAL A 77 -9.91 1.85 -16.22
CA VAL A 77 -10.15 3.26 -15.83
C VAL A 77 -9.99 3.51 -14.33
N LEU A 78 -9.85 2.45 -13.51
CA LEU A 78 -9.68 2.62 -12.07
C LEU A 78 -8.28 3.17 -11.76
N PRO A 79 -8.18 4.20 -10.92
CA PRO A 79 -6.91 4.84 -10.61
C PRO A 79 -6.07 4.00 -9.64
N ASN A 80 -4.77 4.29 -9.58
CA ASN A 80 -3.85 3.69 -8.59
C ASN A 80 -4.27 3.90 -7.13
N ALA A 81 -5.09 4.91 -6.86
CA ALA A 81 -5.62 5.22 -5.54
C ALA A 81 -6.71 4.24 -5.08
N CYS A 82 -7.27 3.43 -5.98
CA CYS A 82 -8.28 2.43 -5.66
C CYS A 82 -7.77 1.49 -4.55
N GLU A 83 -8.59 1.32 -3.52
CA GLU A 83 -8.29 0.43 -2.40
C GLU A 83 -8.17 -1.01 -2.90
N THR A 84 -7.31 -1.77 -2.24
CA THR A 84 -7.26 -3.21 -2.41
C THR A 84 -7.04 -3.88 -1.05
N LYS A 85 -7.65 -5.06 -0.90
CA LYS A 85 -7.46 -5.91 0.28
C LYS A 85 -6.47 -7.01 -0.08
N ILE A 86 -5.49 -7.21 0.78
CA ILE A 86 -4.44 -8.21 0.57
C ILE A 86 -4.07 -8.92 1.86
N MET A 87 -4.09 -10.24 1.82
CA MET A 87 -3.51 -11.10 2.85
C MET A 87 -2.07 -11.39 2.49
N VAL A 88 -1.17 -11.23 3.47
CA VAL A 88 0.27 -11.43 3.30
C VAL A 88 0.78 -12.36 4.37
N THR A 89 1.51 -13.40 3.96
CA THR A 89 2.22 -14.29 4.87
C THR A 89 3.72 -14.20 4.61
N MET A 90 4.48 -13.89 5.67
CA MET A 90 5.93 -13.80 5.65
C MET A 90 6.47 -14.53 6.88
N ASN A 91 7.54 -15.30 6.72
CA ASN A 91 8.26 -15.84 7.88
C ASN A 91 9.05 -14.72 8.59
N ALA A 92 9.58 -15.00 9.78
CA ALA A 92 10.29 -14.00 10.58
C ALA A 92 11.51 -13.38 9.87
N ARG A 93 12.25 -14.18 9.08
CA ARG A 93 13.40 -13.70 8.31
C ARG A 93 12.97 -12.69 7.24
N GLU A 94 11.90 -13.01 6.51
CA GLU A 94 11.38 -12.10 5.49
C GLU A 94 10.79 -10.84 6.11
N LEU A 95 10.08 -10.94 7.25
CA LEU A 95 9.60 -9.77 7.98
C LEU A 95 10.76 -8.85 8.38
N LEU A 96 11.86 -9.39 8.91
CA LEU A 96 13.05 -8.58 9.21
C LEU A 96 13.59 -7.88 7.96
N HIS A 97 13.72 -8.59 6.83
CA HIS A 97 14.13 -7.99 5.56
C HIS A 97 13.16 -6.88 5.09
N PHE A 98 11.86 -7.15 5.19
CA PHE A 98 10.79 -6.24 4.81
C PHE A 98 10.88 -4.93 5.60
N PHE A 99 11.02 -4.99 6.92
CA PHE A 99 11.14 -3.80 7.77
C PHE A 99 12.41 -3.01 7.49
N LEU A 100 13.55 -3.69 7.25
CA LEU A 100 14.81 -3.00 6.91
C LEU A 100 14.66 -2.03 5.73
N GLN A 101 13.85 -2.42 4.74
CA GLN A 101 13.61 -1.63 3.53
C GLN A 101 12.41 -0.70 3.65
N ARG A 102 11.26 -1.19 4.13
CA ARG A 102 9.99 -0.46 4.05
C ARG A 102 9.73 0.48 5.21
N CYS A 103 10.42 0.31 6.35
CA CYS A 103 10.42 1.30 7.43
C CYS A 103 11.36 2.50 7.15
N CYS A 104 12.11 2.49 6.05
CA CYS A 104 13.04 3.58 5.70
C CYS A 104 12.27 4.85 5.33
N LEU A 105 12.76 6.03 5.74
CA LEU A 105 12.15 7.32 5.39
C LEU A 105 12.17 7.63 3.89
N ARG A 106 12.97 6.90 3.10
CA ARG A 106 12.96 6.98 1.63
C ARG A 106 11.84 6.17 0.98
N ALA A 107 11.30 5.18 1.68
CA ALA A 107 10.15 4.43 1.20
C ALA A 107 8.93 5.37 1.11
N GLN A 108 8.05 5.13 0.13
CA GLN A 108 6.82 5.88 -0.01
C GLN A 108 6.00 5.80 1.29
N TRP A 109 5.29 6.86 1.62
CA TRP A 109 4.65 6.99 2.93
C TRP A 109 3.62 5.87 3.19
N GLU A 110 2.83 5.47 2.18
CA GLU A 110 1.80 4.42 2.30
C GLU A 110 2.39 3.09 2.78
N ILE A 111 3.43 2.59 2.08
CA ILE A 111 4.03 1.30 2.43
C ILE A 111 4.82 1.37 3.72
N ARG A 112 5.38 2.56 4.04
CA ARG A 112 6.10 2.77 5.29
C ARG A 112 5.16 2.72 6.48
N ASP A 113 4.03 3.41 6.39
CA ASP A 113 3.05 3.45 7.47
C ASP A 113 2.46 2.06 7.71
N MET A 114 2.10 1.33 6.65
CA MET A 114 1.70 -0.08 6.74
C MET A 114 2.79 -0.95 7.38
N ALA A 115 4.06 -0.79 6.98
CA ALA A 115 5.17 -1.58 7.53
C ALA A 115 5.43 -1.27 9.01
N GLU A 116 5.25 -0.02 9.44
CA GLU A 116 5.37 0.37 10.84
C GLU A 116 4.24 -0.20 11.70
N GLU A 117 3.00 -0.24 11.20
CA GLU A 117 1.90 -0.92 11.91
C GLU A 117 2.16 -2.43 12.03
N MET A 118 2.58 -3.08 10.94
CA MET A 118 3.01 -4.48 10.98
C MET A 118 4.12 -4.69 12.02
N LEU A 119 5.12 -3.80 12.08
CA LEU A 119 6.22 -3.87 13.04
C LEU A 119 5.74 -3.80 14.48
N LYS A 120 4.78 -2.91 14.80
CA LYS A 120 4.18 -2.81 16.15
C LYS A 120 3.51 -4.12 16.56
N LEU A 121 2.78 -4.75 15.65
CA LEU A 121 2.08 -6.00 15.92
C LEU A 121 3.06 -7.17 16.15
N VAL A 122 4.08 -7.31 15.31
CA VAL A 122 5.04 -8.42 15.45
C VAL A 122 5.97 -8.26 16.65
N LYS A 123 6.31 -7.02 17.05
CA LYS A 123 7.05 -6.76 18.30
C LYS A 123 6.28 -7.25 19.53
N LYS A 124 4.95 -7.13 19.53
CA LYS A 124 4.10 -7.69 20.60
C LYS A 124 4.05 -9.21 20.54
N ALA A 125 3.93 -9.78 19.35
CA ALA A 125 3.80 -11.24 19.17
C ALA A 125 5.11 -12.01 19.44
N ALA A 126 6.26 -11.46 19.04
CA ALA A 126 7.57 -12.12 19.16
C ALA A 126 8.68 -11.10 19.52
N PRO A 127 8.67 -10.53 20.73
CA PRO A 127 9.55 -9.42 21.12
C PRO A 127 11.04 -9.75 21.02
N ILE A 128 11.45 -10.99 21.32
CA ILE A 128 12.86 -11.38 21.29
C ILE A 128 13.42 -11.27 19.86
N ILE A 129 12.66 -11.77 18.87
CA ILE A 129 13.06 -11.76 17.46
C ILE A 129 13.08 -10.33 16.89
N PHE A 130 12.06 -9.53 17.22
CA PHE A 130 11.85 -8.22 16.59
C PHE A 130 12.29 -7.03 17.46
N SER A 131 13.01 -7.27 18.56
CA SER A 131 13.44 -6.22 19.50
C SER A 131 14.24 -5.09 18.84
N LYS A 132 15.04 -5.41 17.82
CA LYS A 132 15.84 -4.47 17.03
C LYS A 132 15.32 -4.28 15.59
N ALA A 133 14.11 -4.75 15.29
CA ALA A 133 13.53 -4.61 13.96
C ALA A 133 13.13 -3.15 13.67
N GLY A 134 13.28 -2.75 12.42
CA GLY A 134 13.12 -1.36 11.94
C GLY A 134 13.93 -1.14 10.66
N PRO A 135 14.10 0.11 10.20
CA PRO A 135 14.91 0.41 9.03
C PRO A 135 16.38 0.13 9.29
N GLY A 136 17.16 -0.14 8.24
CA GLY A 136 18.56 -0.59 8.39
C GLY A 136 19.46 0.32 9.24
N CYS A 137 19.21 1.63 9.24
CA CYS A 137 19.97 2.60 10.04
C CYS A 137 19.72 2.52 11.56
N VAL A 138 18.74 1.74 12.03
CA VAL A 138 18.51 1.46 13.47
C VAL A 138 19.56 0.51 14.01
N SER A 139 19.89 -0.53 13.25
CA SER A 139 20.80 -1.60 13.69
C SER A 139 22.24 -1.42 13.22
N GLY A 140 22.52 -0.42 12.38
CA GLY A 140 23.86 -0.14 11.87
C GLY A 140 23.97 1.20 11.16
N PRO A 141 25.03 1.41 10.35
CA PRO A 141 25.13 2.52 9.42
C PRO A 141 23.95 2.55 8.43
N CYS A 142 23.71 3.71 7.81
CA CYS A 142 22.65 3.80 6.81
C CYS A 142 23.01 2.95 5.58
N PRO A 143 22.16 1.98 5.19
CA PRO A 143 22.46 1.10 4.05
C PRO A 143 22.36 1.83 2.70
N GLU A 144 21.80 3.04 2.67
CA GLU A 144 21.53 3.81 1.45
C GLU A 144 22.78 4.56 0.91
N GLY A 145 23.88 4.57 1.67
CA GLY A 145 25.12 5.28 1.27
C GLY A 145 24.86 6.74 0.94
N ASP A 146 25.23 7.15 -0.28
CA ASP A 146 25.07 8.51 -0.81
C ASP A 146 23.61 8.98 -0.85
N TYR A 147 22.66 8.04 -0.88
CA TYR A 147 21.23 8.36 -0.88
C TYR A 147 20.63 8.47 0.53
N THR A 148 21.46 8.57 1.57
CA THR A 148 21.00 8.75 2.94
C THR A 148 20.06 9.95 3.09
N CYS A 149 19.00 9.80 3.89
CA CYS A 149 18.08 10.92 4.18
C CYS A 149 18.62 11.89 5.24
N GLY A 150 19.83 11.68 5.77
CA GLY A 150 20.46 12.52 6.80
C GLY A 150 19.84 12.43 8.21
N ARG A 151 18.69 11.77 8.38
CA ARG A 151 17.87 11.78 9.60
C ARG A 151 18.08 10.58 10.54
N ILE A 152 19.27 9.97 10.55
CA ILE A 152 19.53 8.73 11.31
C ILE A 152 19.24 8.89 12.81
N LYS A 153 19.62 10.03 13.41
CA LYS A 153 19.40 10.29 14.85
C LYS A 153 17.91 10.31 15.20
N GLU A 154 17.11 10.98 14.37
CA GLU A 154 15.65 11.07 14.51
C GLU A 154 15.00 9.68 14.38
N VAL A 155 15.39 8.94 13.33
CA VAL A 155 14.88 7.58 13.09
C VAL A 155 15.18 6.67 14.28
N ARG A 156 16.42 6.66 14.79
CA ARG A 156 16.76 5.85 15.97
C ARG A 156 15.95 6.23 17.21
N ALA A 157 15.74 7.52 17.44
CA ALA A 157 14.92 7.99 18.56
C ALA A 157 13.45 7.55 18.44
N ARG A 158 12.87 7.61 17.23
CA ARG A 158 11.50 7.15 16.94
C ARG A 158 11.34 5.65 17.20
N TYR A 159 12.22 4.83 16.63
CA TYR A 159 12.11 3.37 16.71
C TYR A 159 12.48 2.79 18.08
N LYS A 160 13.21 3.53 18.91
CA LYS A 160 13.46 3.17 20.31
C LYS A 160 12.20 3.29 21.18
N LYS A 161 11.23 4.13 20.79
CA LYS A 161 9.97 4.34 21.51
C LYS A 161 8.83 3.42 21.04
N MET A 162 9.01 2.70 19.93
CA MET A 162 8.07 1.72 19.37
C MET A 162 8.29 0.33 19.98
#